data_AF-M5TPF6-F1
#
_entry.id   AF-M5TPF6-F1
#
_cell.length_a   1.000
_cell.length_b   1.000
_cell.length_c   1.000
_cell.angle_alpha   90.00
_cell.angle_beta   90.00
_cell.angle_gamma   90.00
#
_symmetry.space_group_name_H-M   'P 1'
#
loop_
_entity.id
_entity.type
_entity.pdbx_description
1 polymer ?
#
loop_
_entity_poly.entity_id
_entity_poly.type
_entity_poly.pdbx_seq_one_letter_code
_entity_poly.pdbx_strand_id
1 'polypeptide(L)'
;MLERIVCAGGSFASFGNAAKLFELLTDLVISKRTINNKTILIGGELKEARDAITDAHIARPITAPAKVAEPAVSLAVAQVDGGRIQTRTTGRGSGVHDPHWRESKNAGLYRMIGETFSEDPHPHLPSCFASPKQMA
;
A
#
# COMPACT_ATOMS: atom_id res chain seq x y z
N MET A 1 -12.34 -29.95 -10.18
CA MET A 1 -11.97 -31.06 -9.27
C MET A 1 -10.73 -30.73 -8.43
N LEU A 2 -9.58 -30.44 -9.04
CA LEU A 2 -8.33 -30.11 -8.33
C LEU A 2 -8.47 -28.94 -7.35
N GLU A 3 -9.09 -27.84 -7.77
CA GLU A 3 -9.33 -26.67 -6.92
C GLU A 3 -10.11 -27.03 -5.64
N ARG A 4 -11.15 -27.87 -5.76
CA ARG A 4 -11.94 -28.33 -4.61
C ARG A 4 -11.11 -29.19 -3.66
N ILE A 5 -10.21 -30.02 -4.19
CA ILE A 5 -9.29 -30.85 -3.40
C ILE A 5 -8.33 -29.96 -2.60
N VAL A 6 -7.72 -28.98 -3.26
CA VAL A 6 -6.76 -28.04 -2.63
C VAL A 6 -7.47 -27.17 -1.61
N CYS A 7 -8.66 -26.66 -1.94
CA CYS A 7 -9.49 -25.87 -1.02
C CYS A 7 -9.86 -26.68 0.24
N ALA A 8 -10.30 -27.93 0.08
CA ALA A 8 -10.56 -28.81 1.22
C ALA A 8 -9.28 -29.05 2.05
N GLY A 9 -8.16 -29.36 1.40
CA GLY A 9 -6.90 -29.58 2.11
C GLY A 9 -6.37 -28.36 2.85
N GLY A 10 -6.59 -27.15 2.33
CA GLY A 10 -6.18 -25.90 2.97
C GLY A 10 -7.16 -25.37 4.03
N SER A 11 -8.44 -25.77 3.98
CA SER A 11 -9.48 -25.26 4.88
C SER A 11 -9.60 -26.05 6.19
N PHE A 12 -9.13 -27.30 6.24
CA PHE A 12 -9.24 -28.16 7.41
C PHE A 12 -7.90 -28.41 8.07
N ALA A 13 -7.89 -28.49 9.40
CA ALA A 13 -6.70 -28.80 10.18
C ALA A 13 -6.15 -30.24 9.98
N SER A 14 -6.85 -31.09 9.23
CA SER A 14 -6.44 -32.48 8.97
C SER A 14 -6.96 -32.97 7.61
N PHE A 15 -6.08 -33.60 6.83
CA PHE A 15 -6.43 -34.23 5.55
C PHE A 15 -7.41 -35.41 5.70
N GLY A 16 -7.46 -36.04 6.88
CA GLY A 16 -8.45 -37.07 7.17
C GLY A 16 -9.87 -36.49 7.26
N ASN A 17 -10.02 -35.35 7.93
CA ASN A 17 -11.30 -34.64 8.03
C ASN A 17 -11.68 -34.03 6.68
N ALA A 18 -10.71 -33.48 5.95
CA ALA A 18 -10.91 -32.99 4.59
C ALA A 18 -11.48 -34.09 3.67
N ALA A 19 -10.93 -35.31 3.72
CA ALA A 19 -11.42 -36.43 2.90
C ALA A 19 -12.86 -36.83 3.24
N LYS A 20 -13.19 -36.99 4.53
CA LYS A 20 -14.54 -37.34 4.97
C LYS A 20 -15.57 -36.29 4.55
N LEU A 21 -15.26 -35.02 4.74
CA LEU A 21 -16.18 -33.95 4.38
C LEU A 21 -16.28 -33.77 2.86
N PHE A 22 -15.18 -33.96 2.13
CA PHE A 22 -15.18 -33.93 0.68
C PHE A 22 -16.10 -35.01 0.10
N GLU A 23 -16.04 -36.24 0.64
CA GLU A 23 -16.94 -37.32 0.28
C GLU A 23 -18.39 -36.96 0.59
N LEU A 24 -18.68 -36.45 1.80
CA LEU A 24 -20.03 -36.03 2.20
C LEU A 24 -20.61 -34.92 1.29
N LEU A 25 -19.79 -34.00 0.81
CA LEU A 25 -20.24 -32.84 0.02
C LEU A 25 -20.26 -33.06 -1.49
N THR A 26 -19.56 -34.08 -1.99
CA THR A 26 -19.36 -34.28 -3.44
C THR A 26 -19.65 -35.70 -3.92
N ASP A 27 -20.00 -36.62 -3.04
CA ASP A 27 -20.18 -38.07 -3.28
C ASP A 27 -18.96 -38.77 -3.92
N LEU A 28 -17.79 -38.11 -3.87
CA LEU A 28 -16.55 -38.60 -4.46
C LEU A 28 -15.57 -39.01 -3.36
N VAL A 29 -15.15 -40.27 -3.40
CA VAL A 29 -14.16 -40.80 -2.47
C VAL A 29 -12.76 -40.42 -2.92
N ILE A 30 -12.07 -39.61 -2.11
CA ILE A 30 -10.66 -39.28 -2.31
C ILE A 30 -9.85 -39.61 -1.06
N SER A 31 -8.70 -40.23 -1.27
CA SER A 31 -7.82 -40.56 -0.15
C SER A 31 -7.22 -39.30 0.49
N LYS A 32 -7.07 -39.33 1.82
CA LYS A 32 -6.33 -38.29 2.57
C LYS A 32 -4.93 -38.02 2.00
N ARG A 33 -4.27 -39.04 1.44
CA ARG A 33 -2.93 -38.93 0.84
C ARG A 33 -2.97 -38.11 -0.45
N THR A 34 -4.00 -38.31 -1.27
CA THR A 34 -4.21 -37.54 -2.50
C THR A 34 -4.45 -36.06 -2.18
N ILE A 35 -5.30 -35.76 -1.19
CA ILE A 35 -5.53 -34.38 -0.74
C ILE A 35 -4.23 -33.75 -0.25
N ASN A 36 -3.49 -34.44 0.62
CA ASN A 36 -2.20 -33.97 1.13
C ASN A 36 -1.24 -33.64 -0.03
N ASN A 37 -0.95 -34.61 -0.88
CA ASN A 37 0.01 -34.45 -1.97
C ASN A 37 -0.34 -33.27 -2.88
N LYS A 38 -1.62 -33.11 -3.25
CA LYS A 38 -2.06 -32.01 -4.11
C LYS A 38 -2.04 -30.66 -3.39
N THR A 39 -2.40 -30.63 -2.11
CA THR A 39 -2.37 -29.39 -1.31
C THR A 39 -0.94 -28.89 -1.13
N ILE A 40 0.00 -29.78 -0.81
CA ILE A 40 1.41 -29.42 -0.65
C ILE A 40 2.04 -28.98 -1.97
N LEU A 41 1.76 -29.71 -3.06
CA LEU A 41 2.28 -29.35 -4.39
C LEU A 41 1.83 -27.95 -4.80
N ILE A 42 0.52 -27.71 -4.82
CA ILE A 42 -0.04 -26.41 -5.24
C ILE A 42 0.31 -25.31 -4.22
N GLY A 43 0.36 -25.63 -2.92
CA GLY A 43 0.80 -24.69 -1.90
C GLY A 43 2.26 -24.25 -2.10
N GLY A 44 3.13 -25.15 -2.55
CA GLY A 44 4.50 -24.84 -2.95
C GLY A 44 4.55 -23.89 -4.13
N GLU A 45 3.83 -24.20 -5.21
CA GLU A 45 3.74 -23.34 -6.40
C GLU A 45 3.21 -21.94 -6.06
N LEU A 46 2.17 -21.84 -5.21
CA LEU A 46 1.62 -20.56 -4.76
C LEU A 46 2.61 -19.76 -3.92
N LYS A 47 3.39 -20.45 -3.06
CA LYS A 47 4.46 -19.81 -2.29
C LYS A 47 5.53 -19.26 -3.21
N GLU A 48 6.03 -20.06 -4.17
CA GLU A 48 7.04 -19.65 -5.13
C GLU A 48 6.57 -18.45 -5.97
N ALA A 49 5.32 -18.48 -6.45
CA ALA A 49 4.75 -17.37 -7.20
C ALA A 49 4.67 -16.09 -6.36
N ARG A 50 4.23 -16.19 -5.10
CA ARG A 50 4.17 -15.05 -4.17
C ARG A 50 5.56 -14.49 -3.88
N ASP A 51 6.54 -15.36 -3.63
CA ASP A 51 7.91 -14.98 -3.30
C ASP A 51 8.55 -14.28 -4.52
N ALA A 52 8.35 -14.80 -5.74
CA ALA A 52 8.81 -14.16 -6.98
C ALA A 52 8.21 -12.76 -7.21
N ILE A 53 6.91 -12.56 -6.93
CA ILE A 53 6.27 -11.24 -7.00
C ILE A 53 6.88 -10.29 -5.97
N THR A 54 7.13 -10.79 -4.75
CA THR A 54 7.73 -10.01 -3.66
C THR A 54 9.15 -9.58 -4.03
N ASP A 55 9.96 -10.51 -4.52
CA ASP A 55 11.33 -10.24 -4.94
C ASP A 55 11.38 -9.24 -6.10
N ALA A 56 10.49 -9.38 -7.09
CA ALA A 56 10.37 -8.42 -8.18
C ALA A 56 9.97 -7.02 -7.68
N HIS A 57 9.05 -6.95 -6.71
CA HIS A 57 8.63 -5.69 -6.09
C HIS A 57 9.74 -5.05 -5.23
N ILE A 58 10.58 -5.84 -4.57
CA ILE A 58 11.73 -5.34 -3.80
C ILE A 58 12.81 -4.85 -4.76
N ALA A 59 13.13 -5.65 -5.78
CA ALA A 59 14.16 -5.31 -6.75
C ALA A 59 13.82 -4.04 -7.55
N ARG A 60 12.53 -3.74 -7.76
CA ARG A 60 12.01 -2.63 -8.58
C ARG A 60 12.92 -2.31 -9.78
N PRO A 61 13.28 -3.30 -10.62
CA PRO A 61 14.20 -3.05 -11.70
C PRO A 61 13.58 -1.99 -12.62
N ILE A 62 14.30 -0.88 -12.76
CA ILE A 62 13.90 0.23 -13.62
C ILE A 62 13.94 -0.30 -15.06
N THR A 63 12.77 -0.71 -15.57
CA THR A 63 12.61 -1.41 -16.85
C THR A 63 12.61 -0.47 -18.05
N ALA A 64 12.40 0.82 -17.80
CA ALA A 64 12.53 1.87 -18.81
C ALA A 64 13.77 2.71 -18.50
N PRO A 65 14.60 3.06 -19.49
CA PRO A 65 15.69 4.00 -19.25
C PRO A 65 15.14 5.29 -18.63
N ALA A 66 15.87 5.83 -17.65
CA ALA A 66 15.47 7.05 -16.97
C ALA A 66 15.25 8.16 -18.01
N LYS A 67 14.01 8.66 -18.10
CA LYS A 67 13.70 9.80 -18.94
C LYS A 67 14.14 11.06 -18.20
N VAL A 68 15.08 11.78 -18.79
CA VAL A 68 15.44 13.11 -18.31
C VAL A 68 14.33 14.06 -18.72
N ALA A 69 13.76 14.79 -17.77
CA ALA A 69 12.74 15.79 -18.06
C ALA A 69 13.37 16.95 -18.84
N GLU A 70 12.65 17.49 -19.82
CA GLU A 70 13.03 18.71 -20.53
C GLU A 70 11.99 19.82 -20.27
N PRO A 71 12.39 21.00 -19.74
CA PRO A 71 13.74 21.33 -19.29
C PRO A 71 14.15 20.53 -18.05
N ALA A 72 15.47 20.36 -17.86
CA ALA A 72 16.03 19.65 -16.73
C ALA A 72 15.53 20.24 -15.40
N VAL A 73 15.04 19.37 -14.52
CA VAL A 73 14.52 19.75 -13.20
C VAL A 73 15.63 19.55 -12.17
N SER A 74 16.04 20.61 -11.48
CA SER A 74 17.07 20.58 -10.43
C SER A 74 16.64 19.76 -9.21
N LEU A 75 15.37 19.89 -8.79
CA LEU A 75 14.79 19.16 -7.67
C LEU A 75 13.30 18.92 -7.92
N ALA A 76 12.88 17.66 -7.86
CA ALA A 76 11.47 17.29 -7.89
C ALA A 76 11.03 16.90 -6.47
N VAL A 77 9.96 17.54 -5.97
CA VAL A 77 9.45 17.29 -4.63
C VAL A 77 8.02 16.76 -4.73
N ALA A 78 7.82 15.55 -4.21
CA ALA A 78 6.49 15.01 -3.97
C ALA A 78 6.13 15.27 -2.51
N GLN A 79 5.13 16.12 -2.27
CA GLN A 79 4.57 16.33 -0.95
C GLN A 79 3.22 15.63 -0.86
N VAL A 80 3.03 14.85 0.19
CA VAL A 80 1.75 14.22 0.50
C VAL A 80 1.33 14.72 1.86
N ASP A 81 0.12 15.25 1.92
CA ASP A 81 -0.50 15.70 3.17
C ASP A 81 -1.82 14.95 3.37
N GLY A 82 -2.07 14.59 4.62
CA GLY A 82 -3.23 13.83 5.04
C GLY A 82 -3.78 14.43 6.31
N GLY A 83 -5.11 14.52 6.39
CA GLY A 83 -5.74 15.10 7.56
C GLY A 83 -7.21 15.35 7.32
N ARG A 84 -7.80 16.16 8.19
CA ARG A 84 -9.21 16.49 8.12
C ARG A 84 -9.39 17.90 7.62
N ILE A 85 -10.23 18.05 6.61
CA ILE A 85 -10.70 19.35 6.15
C ILE A 85 -12.19 19.47 6.46
N GLN A 86 -12.61 20.67 6.81
CA GLN A 86 -14.03 20.97 6.97
C GLN A 86 -14.58 21.37 5.61
N THR A 87 -15.61 20.67 5.16
CA THR A 87 -16.27 20.92 3.87
C THR A 87 -17.70 21.38 4.08
N ARG A 88 -18.22 22.14 3.11
CA ARG A 88 -19.63 22.55 3.03
C ARG A 88 -20.37 21.75 1.97
N THR A 89 -21.69 21.65 2.10
CA THR A 89 -22.54 21.08 1.05
C THR A 89 -22.48 21.92 -0.21
N THR A 90 -22.19 21.27 -1.34
CA THR A 90 -22.12 21.90 -2.65
C THR A 90 -23.51 22.31 -3.16
N GLY A 91 -23.58 23.30 -4.06
CA GLY A 91 -24.85 23.74 -4.67
C GLY A 91 -25.75 24.61 -3.79
N ARG A 92 -25.30 25.04 -2.60
CA ARG A 92 -26.07 25.89 -1.66
C ARG A 92 -25.81 27.40 -1.81
N GLY A 93 -25.06 27.82 -2.83
CA GLY A 93 -24.69 29.23 -3.03
C GLY A 93 -23.51 29.69 -2.17
N SER A 94 -23.47 30.99 -1.85
CA SER A 94 -22.44 31.56 -0.99
C SER A 94 -22.63 31.17 0.48
N GLY A 95 -21.56 31.15 1.26
CA GLY A 95 -21.57 30.74 2.67
C GLY A 95 -21.29 29.25 2.93
N VAL A 96 -21.18 28.90 4.22
CA VAL A 96 -20.94 27.54 4.73
C VAL A 96 -22.27 26.93 5.13
N HIS A 97 -22.71 25.90 4.40
CA HIS A 97 -23.95 25.17 4.66
C HIS A 97 -23.59 23.73 5.04
N ASP A 98 -24.15 23.24 6.14
CA ASP A 98 -23.94 21.89 6.69
C ASP A 98 -22.45 21.49 6.80
N PRO A 99 -21.66 22.19 7.63
CA PRO A 99 -20.23 21.91 7.75
C PRO A 99 -19.98 20.51 8.32
N HIS A 100 -19.11 19.74 7.68
CA HIS A 100 -18.74 18.41 8.15
C HIS A 100 -17.29 18.08 7.80
N TRP A 101 -16.66 17.31 8.69
CA TRP A 101 -15.28 16.84 8.52
C TRP A 101 -15.22 15.76 7.45
N ARG A 102 -14.22 15.87 6.58
CA ARG A 102 -13.84 14.84 5.62
C ARG A 102 -12.36 14.55 5.76
N GLU A 103 -12.01 13.28 5.63
CA GLU A 103 -10.61 12.91 5.45
C GLU A 103 -10.16 13.34 4.05
N SER A 104 -9.08 14.12 4.00
CA SER A 104 -8.40 14.52 2.77
C SER A 104 -7.07 13.80 2.66
N LYS A 105 -6.74 13.42 1.43
CA LYS A 105 -5.39 13.03 1.03
C LYS A 105 -5.01 13.91 -0.15
N ASN A 106 -4.18 14.90 0.12
CA ASN A 106 -3.71 15.84 -0.88
C ASN A 106 -2.29 15.44 -1.27
N ALA A 107 -1.97 15.52 -2.56
CA ALA A 107 -0.62 15.33 -3.04
C ALA A 107 -0.28 16.44 -4.03
N GLY A 108 0.92 17.00 -3.87
CA GLY A 108 1.50 17.99 -4.77
C GLY A 108 2.81 17.49 -5.34
N LEU A 109 2.99 17.67 -6.65
CA LEU A 109 4.27 17.46 -7.33
C LEU A 109 4.82 18.82 -7.73
N TYR A 110 5.95 19.20 -7.15
CA TYR A 110 6.58 20.50 -7.34
C TYR A 110 7.93 20.36 -8.04
N ARG A 111 8.24 21.35 -8.88
CA ARG A 111 9.60 21.62 -9.34
C ARG A 111 10.18 22.71 -8.44
N MET A 112 11.33 22.44 -7.84
CA MET A 112 11.97 23.35 -6.91
C MET A 112 13.44 23.52 -7.26
N ILE A 113 14.04 24.56 -6.68
CA ILE A 113 15.48 24.75 -6.57
C ILE A 113 15.84 24.63 -5.09
N GLY A 114 17.02 24.11 -4.79
CA GLY A 114 17.50 23.96 -3.43
C GLY A 114 19.01 24.16 -3.38
N GLU A 115 19.47 24.82 -2.33
CA GLU A 115 20.88 24.95 -1.99
C GLU A 115 21.23 23.95 -0.90
N THR A 116 22.41 23.35 -0.98
CA THR A 116 22.93 22.42 0.03
C THR A 116 23.98 23.13 0.87
N PHE A 117 23.88 23.03 2.19
CA PHE A 117 24.83 23.62 3.14
C PHE A 117 25.50 22.51 3.96
N SER A 118 26.81 22.62 4.22
CA SER A 118 27.53 21.67 5.07
C SER A 118 27.24 21.84 6.56
N GLU A 119 26.71 23.00 6.92
CA GLU A 119 26.32 23.40 8.27
C GLU A 119 24.92 24.02 8.20
N ASP A 120 24.27 24.17 9.35
CA ASP A 120 22.97 24.82 9.43
C ASP A 120 23.08 26.28 8.94
N PRO A 121 22.36 26.69 7.86
CA PRO A 121 22.39 28.06 7.37
C PRO A 121 21.75 29.07 8.35
N HIS A 122 20.99 28.60 9.34
CA HIS A 122 20.33 29.44 10.35
C HIS A 122 20.58 28.90 11.77
N PRO A 123 21.85 28.91 12.25
CA PRO A 123 22.23 28.26 13.51
C PRO A 123 21.69 28.97 14.77
N HIS A 124 21.16 30.19 14.62
CA HIS A 124 20.61 30.98 15.70
C HIS A 124 19.08 31.08 15.59
N LEU A 125 18.40 31.09 16.73
CA LEU A 125 16.94 31.24 16.80
C LEU A 125 16.49 32.52 16.05
N PRO A 126 15.55 32.44 15.10
CA PRO A 126 15.04 33.62 14.41
C PRO A 126 14.46 34.62 15.42
N SER A 127 14.72 35.90 15.20
CA SER A 127 14.40 36.97 16.17
C SER A 127 12.91 37.06 16.51
N CYS A 128 12.03 36.68 15.58
CA CYS A 128 10.58 36.62 15.81
C CYS A 128 10.16 35.63 16.90
N PHE A 129 10.95 34.57 17.12
CA PHE A 129 10.72 33.58 18.18
C PHE A 129 11.47 33.92 19.47
N ALA A 130 12.38 34.89 19.44
CA ALA A 130 13.15 35.32 20.61
C ALA A 130 12.43 36.41 21.43
N SER A 131 11.38 37.03 20.89
CA SER A 131 10.65 38.13 21.53
C SER A 131 9.27 37.68 22.03
N PRO A 132 9.00 37.70 23.35
CA PRO A 132 7.68 37.41 23.89
C PRO A 132 6.57 38.31 23.33
N LYS A 133 6.90 39.54 22.89
CA LYS A 133 5.93 40.48 22.31
C LYS A 133 5.47 40.12 20.89
N GLN A 134 6.23 39.27 20.17
CA GLN A 134 5.92 38.85 18.80
C GLN A 134 5.24 37.48 18.74
N MET A 135 5.18 36.79 19.87
CA MET A 135 4.61 35.44 20.04
C MET A 135 3.22 35.45 20.71
N ALA A 136 2.72 36.64 21.09
CA ALA A 136 1.44 36.84 21.76
C ALA A 136 0.32 37.18 20.77
#